data_AF-A0A0M0J6X6-F1
#
_entry.id   AF-A0A0M0J6X6-F1
#
_cell.length_a   1.000
_cell.length_b   1.000
_cell.length_c   1.000
_cell.angle_alpha   90.00
_cell.angle_beta   90.00
_cell.angle_gamma   90.00
#
_symmetry.space_group_name_H-M   'P 1'
#
loop_
_entity.id
_entity.type
_entity.pdbx_description
1 polymer ?
#
loop_
_entity_poly.entity_id
_entity_poly.type
_entity_poly.pdbx_seq_one_letter_code
_entity_poly.pdbx_strand_id
1 'polypeptide(L)'
;MPGSCQAELLAELLAEDERDLLDHQSDEELKHSLFTVATSKLKKKHRDDFEARGFQLNDPESEGFLRYAEPTAIAKSDLSNRALCVDVYTSESLHVEPTPAKRKVKMIQQITAAWEQNKDGATPPHKRGVCSEANYKVFTDAGVALEDAQCCVFALSFYTGSGSNQASRGASLQVRKGNMMMNNEGEVSEYLDKYNHIIYFLSMALRNLPYYWGYCVRYITLNDDTAAIYEPGSVITWMQFSSTKKGSEAASSFRGRNCKFIIWSIKGRHIARFSNYAAEEDEVLFTPFTRLLVIKREHSDGHYVIHLREVELGLTTKGLPLLWVDDNILGKEFEMKAMMEEAMVKAGREIKYILKPSTHLALAFLESWFGLQVRKNGHFRVISDMGRPREPEGTHAGAILAREIWGLKLSVPIMIFTSNASAGLSKVGEKAPNVTARVLTSPEKGKPKANEVLITHSHKAAFAFCSFEGAASSVSSPAAWSWLDDGDRWKPYEGALAASIEAAFGDAKRVTVDLHAVSTGARVSGKHSSTYVINFDEMMQYNMSTKFGRPVRREVPADPAVDGTWEWQDTDSSWKAYHPSACGQIALARRAGRQGTLLYAGRWNYWVDFSRSVQSNMSTHKERPIRHRA
;
A
#
# COMPACT_ATOMS: atom_id res chain seq x y z
N MET A 1 9.28 44.77 -41.14
CA MET A 1 9.61 43.70 -42.10
C MET A 1 10.83 44.13 -42.92
N PRO A 2 11.83 43.26 -43.17
CA PRO A 2 12.01 41.87 -42.70
C PRO A 2 13.45 41.60 -42.16
N GLY A 3 13.78 40.49 -41.47
CA GLY A 3 13.04 39.28 -41.09
C GLY A 3 13.71 38.65 -39.84
N SER A 4 13.01 38.10 -38.85
CA SER A 4 12.04 36.98 -38.86
C SER A 4 12.68 35.63 -39.21
N CYS A 5 13.17 34.91 -38.19
CA CYS A 5 12.99 33.46 -38.08
C CYS A 5 13.38 32.99 -36.66
N GLN A 6 12.44 32.31 -35.98
CA GLN A 6 12.57 31.44 -34.80
C GLN A 6 11.95 31.88 -33.46
N ALA A 7 11.79 33.17 -33.15
CA ALA A 7 11.09 33.57 -31.91
C ALA A 7 9.56 33.70 -32.07
N GLU A 8 9.08 34.01 -33.28
CA GLU A 8 7.65 34.22 -33.55
C GLU A 8 6.89 32.93 -33.92
N LEU A 9 7.58 31.85 -34.31
CA LEU A 9 6.93 30.58 -34.66
C LEU A 9 6.56 29.69 -33.46
N LEU A 10 7.03 30.05 -32.25
CA LEU A 10 6.68 29.33 -31.01
C LEU A 10 5.56 30.05 -30.23
N ALA A 11 5.26 31.31 -30.58
CA ALA A 11 4.20 32.10 -29.97
C ALA A 11 2.81 31.83 -30.59
N GLU A 12 2.74 31.25 -31.78
CA GLU A 12 1.47 30.86 -32.44
C GLU A 12 1.02 29.41 -32.13
N LEU A 13 1.76 28.66 -31.31
CA LEU A 13 1.46 27.26 -31.00
C LEU A 13 1.01 26.96 -29.57
N LEU A 14 0.85 27.98 -28.72
CA LEU A 14 0.28 27.80 -27.38
C LEU A 14 -0.80 28.87 -27.19
N ALA A 15 -2.05 28.41 -27.09
CA ALA A 15 -3.22 29.26 -26.87
C ALA A 15 -3.09 30.01 -25.54
N GLU A 16 -3.70 31.20 -25.46
CA GLU A 16 -3.68 32.09 -24.30
C GLU A 16 -4.15 31.40 -22.99
N ASP A 17 -4.88 30.29 -23.07
CA ASP A 17 -5.37 29.50 -21.93
C ASP A 17 -4.26 28.69 -21.19
N GLU A 18 -3.04 28.57 -21.73
CA GLU A 18 -1.94 27.84 -21.06
C GLU A 18 -1.05 28.72 -20.18
N ARG A 19 -1.20 30.05 -20.22
CA ARG A 19 -0.54 30.95 -19.24
C ARG A 19 -1.23 30.89 -17.87
N ASP A 20 -2.53 30.62 -17.84
CA ASP A 20 -3.30 30.52 -16.60
C ASP A 20 -3.14 29.17 -15.87
N LEU A 21 -2.63 28.12 -16.54
CA LEU A 21 -2.37 26.80 -15.93
C LEU A 21 -1.06 26.72 -15.13
N LEU A 22 -0.21 27.74 -15.22
CA LEU A 22 1.00 27.89 -14.40
C LEU A 22 0.91 29.05 -13.38
N ASP A 23 -0.13 29.88 -13.45
CA ASP A 23 -0.29 31.09 -12.63
C ASP A 23 -1.39 30.97 -11.54
N HIS A 24 -1.96 29.78 -11.36
CA HIS A 24 -2.90 29.47 -10.26
C HIS A 24 -2.42 28.30 -9.40
N GLN A 25 -1.22 28.43 -8.86
CA GLN A 25 -1.02 28.54 -7.41
C GLN A 25 0.43 28.92 -7.22
N SER A 26 0.64 30.14 -6.74
CA SER A 26 1.84 30.57 -6.04
C SER A 26 2.46 29.44 -5.23
N ASP A 27 3.75 29.57 -4.90
CA ASP A 27 4.46 28.87 -3.82
C ASP A 27 3.78 29.00 -2.42
N GLU A 28 2.46 28.84 -2.33
CA GLU A 28 1.69 28.73 -1.10
C GLU A 28 2.00 27.36 -0.50
N GLU A 29 2.63 27.40 0.66
CA GLU A 29 2.85 26.26 1.54
C GLU A 29 1.57 25.42 1.62
N LEU A 30 1.66 24.16 1.19
CA LEU A 30 0.57 23.20 1.26
C LEU A 30 -0.05 23.22 2.67
N LYS A 31 -1.31 23.64 2.81
CA LYS A 31 -2.00 23.79 4.11
C LYS A 31 -2.17 22.46 4.83
N HIS A 32 -1.64 22.33 6.05
CA HIS A 32 -1.69 21.10 6.86
C HIS A 32 -3.10 20.49 7.00
N SER A 33 -4.12 21.34 7.05
CA SER A 33 -5.54 20.97 7.14
C SER A 33 -6.02 20.09 5.98
N LEU A 34 -5.38 20.17 4.81
CA LEU A 34 -5.74 19.39 3.63
C LEU A 34 -5.17 17.97 3.63
N PHE A 35 -4.31 17.62 4.61
CA PHE A 35 -3.51 16.38 4.63
C PHE A 35 -3.60 15.60 5.93
N THR A 36 -4.28 16.14 6.93
CA THR A 36 -4.41 15.51 8.24
C THR A 36 -5.86 15.17 8.54
N VAL A 37 -6.09 13.95 9.00
CA VAL A 37 -7.42 13.48 9.38
C VAL A 37 -7.34 12.84 10.75
N ALA A 38 -8.23 13.24 11.67
CA ALA A 38 -8.48 12.46 12.89
C ALA A 38 -9.15 11.14 12.49
N THR A 39 -8.46 10.04 12.70
CA THR A 39 -8.96 8.70 12.42
C THR A 39 -9.79 8.17 13.58
N SER A 40 -9.37 8.45 14.81
CA SER A 40 -10.15 8.12 16.01
C SER A 40 -9.96 9.17 17.09
N LYS A 41 -10.91 9.23 18.02
CA LYS A 41 -10.86 10.08 19.21
C LYS A 41 -11.26 9.29 20.45
N LEU A 42 -10.74 9.70 21.61
CA LEU A 42 -11.23 9.24 22.89
C LEU A 42 -12.43 10.08 23.33
N LYS A 43 -13.44 9.41 23.90
CA LYS A 43 -14.47 10.06 24.72
C LYS A 43 -13.81 10.77 25.91
N LYS A 44 -14.41 11.88 26.34
CA LYS A 44 -13.89 12.75 27.41
C LYS A 44 -13.37 11.98 28.62
N LYS A 45 -14.16 11.06 29.19
CA LYS A 45 -13.76 10.23 30.34
C LYS A 45 -12.42 9.49 30.13
N HIS A 46 -12.21 8.91 28.95
CA HIS A 46 -10.98 8.16 28.65
C HIS A 46 -9.82 9.08 28.27
N ARG A 47 -10.11 10.25 27.71
CA ARG A 47 -9.12 11.29 27.44
C ARG A 47 -8.55 11.87 28.73
N ASP A 48 -9.42 12.18 29.69
CA ASP A 48 -9.01 12.71 30.99
C ASP A 48 -8.11 11.70 31.73
N ASP A 49 -8.45 10.40 31.69
CA ASP A 49 -7.60 9.32 32.23
C ASP A 49 -6.27 9.20 31.46
N PHE A 50 -6.31 9.26 30.12
CA PHE A 50 -5.09 9.23 29.30
C PHE A 50 -4.13 10.38 29.63
N GLU A 51 -4.64 11.60 29.76
CA GLU A 51 -3.86 12.78 30.13
C GLU A 51 -3.30 12.66 31.55
N ALA A 52 -4.11 12.19 32.51
CA ALA A 52 -3.70 12.02 33.90
C ALA A 52 -2.55 11.00 34.08
N ARG A 53 -2.40 10.03 33.15
CA ARG A 53 -1.30 9.06 33.16
C ARG A 53 0.07 9.67 32.83
N GLY A 54 0.11 10.81 32.14
CA GLY A 54 1.37 11.51 31.84
C GLY A 54 2.39 10.69 31.05
N PHE A 55 1.93 9.95 30.02
CA PHE A 55 2.78 9.06 29.23
C PHE A 55 4.00 9.78 28.62
N GLN A 56 5.15 9.10 28.63
CA GLN A 56 6.30 9.54 27.84
C GLN A 56 6.05 9.26 26.35
N LEU A 57 6.69 10.03 25.48
CA LEU A 57 6.47 9.94 24.04
C LEU A 57 6.79 8.55 23.45
N ASN A 58 7.83 7.92 23.97
CA ASN A 58 8.27 6.58 23.58
C ASN A 58 7.59 5.47 24.39
N ASP A 59 6.66 5.78 25.30
CA ASP A 59 5.96 4.82 26.14
C ASP A 59 4.86 4.06 25.36
N PRO A 60 5.01 2.74 25.13
CA PRO A 60 4.01 1.94 24.43
C PRO A 60 2.71 1.72 25.23
N GLU A 61 2.70 1.93 26.55
CA GLU A 61 1.49 1.76 27.37
C GLU A 61 0.38 2.76 27.00
N SER A 62 0.74 3.88 26.38
CA SER A 62 -0.20 4.81 25.75
C SER A 62 -1.13 4.13 24.73
N GLU A 63 -0.66 3.09 24.05
CA GLU A 63 -1.43 2.34 23.06
C GLU A 63 -2.49 1.43 23.70
N GLY A 64 -2.45 1.22 25.03
CA GLY A 64 -3.47 0.50 25.78
C GLY A 64 -4.86 1.15 25.71
N PHE A 65 -4.93 2.45 25.37
CA PHE A 65 -6.17 3.19 25.17
C PHE A 65 -6.78 3.04 23.78
N LEU A 66 -6.09 2.39 22.83
CA LEU A 66 -6.66 2.13 21.49
C LEU A 66 -7.98 1.36 21.58
N ARG A 67 -8.17 0.49 22.58
CA ARG A 67 -9.42 -0.25 22.81
C ARG A 67 -10.63 0.67 23.07
N TYR A 68 -10.39 1.89 23.54
CA TYR A 68 -11.42 2.91 23.82
C TYR A 68 -11.52 3.96 22.71
N ALA A 69 -10.70 3.87 21.66
CA ALA A 69 -10.68 4.82 20.57
C ALA A 69 -11.89 4.62 19.65
N GLU A 70 -12.68 5.68 19.50
CA GLU A 70 -13.85 5.67 18.63
C GLU A 70 -13.48 6.25 17.26
N PRO A 71 -13.78 5.54 16.16
CA PRO A 71 -13.50 6.05 14.82
C PRO A 71 -14.34 7.30 14.54
N THR A 72 -13.74 8.29 13.90
CA THR A 72 -14.44 9.49 13.43
C THR A 72 -15.39 9.16 12.28
N ALA A 73 -16.30 10.09 11.94
CA ALA A 73 -17.19 9.93 10.79
C ALA A 73 -16.39 9.69 9.49
N ILE A 74 -15.33 10.46 9.28
CA ILE A 74 -14.41 10.33 8.13
C ILE A 74 -13.80 8.92 8.08
N ALA A 75 -13.36 8.41 9.24
CA ALA A 75 -12.79 7.07 9.30
C ALA A 75 -13.82 5.96 9.00
N LYS A 76 -15.09 6.16 9.38
CA LYS A 76 -16.18 5.22 9.07
C LYS A 76 -16.60 5.27 7.59
N SER A 77 -16.64 6.45 6.97
CA SER A 77 -17.04 6.63 5.57
C SER A 77 -15.96 6.22 4.57
N ASP A 78 -14.68 6.36 4.94
CA ASP A 78 -13.60 6.29 3.95
C ASP A 78 -12.77 5.00 3.99
N LEU A 79 -12.98 4.14 4.99
CA LEU A 79 -12.44 2.78 4.99
C LEU A 79 -13.12 1.86 3.99
N SER A 80 -14.35 2.15 3.59
CA SER A 80 -14.96 1.51 2.42
C SER A 80 -14.26 1.91 1.10
N ASN A 81 -13.55 3.04 1.08
CA ASN A 81 -13.01 3.67 -0.13
C ASN A 81 -11.47 3.77 -0.19
N ARG A 82 -10.70 2.92 0.51
CA ARG A 82 -9.20 2.90 0.48
C ARG A 82 -8.47 4.14 1.02
N ALA A 83 -9.18 5.18 1.46
CA ALA A 83 -8.58 6.46 1.83
C ALA A 83 -7.68 6.43 3.05
N LEU A 84 -7.76 5.40 3.88
CA LEU A 84 -6.95 5.27 5.08
C LEU A 84 -6.03 4.06 5.02
N CYS A 85 -5.75 3.56 3.82
CA CYS A 85 -4.92 2.38 3.58
C CYS A 85 -3.70 2.75 2.74
N VAL A 86 -2.53 2.24 3.13
CA VAL A 86 -1.25 2.56 2.46
C VAL A 86 -1.15 1.94 1.05
N ASP A 87 -2.07 1.04 0.72
CA ASP A 87 -2.06 0.27 -0.52
C ASP A 87 -2.10 1.13 -1.78
N VAL A 88 -2.56 2.39 -1.70
CA VAL A 88 -2.62 3.36 -2.80
C VAL A 88 -1.28 3.54 -3.54
N TYR A 89 -0.14 3.37 -2.86
CA TYR A 89 1.19 3.57 -3.46
C TYR A 89 1.92 2.28 -3.83
N THR A 90 1.25 1.13 -3.73
CA THR A 90 1.77 -0.10 -4.31
C THR A 90 1.83 0.01 -5.83
N SER A 91 2.74 -0.71 -6.48
CA SER A 91 2.90 -0.74 -7.94
C SER A 91 1.60 -1.01 -8.71
N GLU A 92 0.65 -1.66 -8.05
CA GLU A 92 -0.67 -2.07 -8.49
C GLU A 92 -1.77 -0.99 -8.35
N SER A 93 -1.58 -0.01 -7.46
CA SER A 93 -2.60 1.00 -7.12
C SER A 93 -2.26 2.40 -7.63
N LEU A 94 -1.01 2.61 -8.04
CA LEU A 94 -0.61 3.77 -8.82
C LEU A 94 -1.15 3.61 -10.26
N HIS A 95 -2.15 4.42 -10.61
CA HIS A 95 -2.73 4.55 -11.95
C HIS A 95 -1.72 5.16 -12.93
N VAL A 96 -0.62 4.45 -13.17
CA VAL A 96 0.52 4.88 -13.98
C VAL A 96 0.83 3.76 -14.96
N GLU A 97 1.09 4.14 -16.21
CA GLU A 97 1.55 3.27 -17.30
C GLU A 97 2.36 2.04 -16.81
N PRO A 98 2.00 0.83 -17.27
CA PRO A 98 2.26 -0.42 -16.55
C PRO A 98 3.71 -0.91 -16.60
N THR A 99 4.58 -0.32 -17.41
CA THR A 99 5.97 -0.79 -17.56
C THR A 99 6.99 0.11 -16.86
N PRO A 100 7.83 -0.45 -15.95
CA PRO A 100 8.97 0.25 -15.37
C PRO A 100 9.86 0.92 -16.42
N ALA A 101 10.00 0.33 -17.62
CA ALA A 101 10.76 0.91 -18.73
C ALA A 101 10.22 2.28 -19.18
N LYS A 102 8.90 2.45 -19.36
CA LYS A 102 8.31 3.75 -19.72
C LYS A 102 8.45 4.77 -18.58
N ARG A 103 8.30 4.33 -17.33
CA ARG A 103 8.50 5.19 -16.14
C ARG A 103 9.95 5.68 -16.05
N LYS A 104 10.92 4.79 -16.29
CA LYS A 104 12.35 5.11 -16.38
C LYS A 104 12.62 6.12 -17.48
N VAL A 105 12.12 5.88 -18.69
CA VAL A 105 12.28 6.82 -19.83
C VAL A 105 11.71 8.18 -19.51
N LYS A 106 10.47 8.26 -18.99
CA LYS A 106 9.87 9.55 -18.58
C LYS A 106 10.69 10.23 -17.49
N MET A 107 11.16 9.49 -16.49
CA MET A 107 11.95 10.06 -15.41
C MET A 107 13.28 10.59 -15.94
N ILE A 108 13.97 9.82 -16.78
CA ILE A 108 15.20 10.25 -17.46
C ILE A 108 14.94 11.51 -18.30
N GLN A 109 13.86 11.57 -19.07
CA GLN A 109 13.51 12.75 -19.87
C GLN A 109 13.28 13.99 -19.00
N GLN A 110 12.54 13.87 -17.90
CA GLN A 110 12.31 14.98 -16.99
C GLN A 110 13.59 15.41 -16.25
N ILE A 111 14.44 14.46 -15.88
CA ILE A 111 15.76 14.73 -15.31
C ILE A 111 16.61 15.51 -16.30
N THR A 112 16.70 15.03 -17.54
CA THR A 112 17.49 15.66 -18.59
C THR A 112 16.97 17.06 -18.87
N ALA A 113 15.65 17.25 -18.98
CA ALA A 113 15.05 18.57 -19.17
C ALA A 113 15.34 19.51 -17.99
N ALA A 114 15.21 19.05 -16.74
CA ALA A 114 15.53 19.84 -15.56
C ALA A 114 17.03 20.17 -15.48
N TRP A 115 17.90 19.27 -15.95
CA TRP A 115 19.34 19.52 -16.04
C TRP A 115 19.67 20.53 -17.14
N GLU A 116 19.07 20.38 -18.32
CA GLU A 116 19.25 21.28 -19.46
C GLU A 116 18.78 22.71 -19.18
N GLN A 117 17.69 22.87 -18.43
CA GLN A 117 17.21 24.18 -17.98
C GLN A 117 18.14 24.87 -16.97
N ASN A 118 19.00 24.11 -16.28
CA ASN A 118 19.90 24.62 -15.24
C ASN A 118 21.39 24.61 -15.64
N LYS A 119 21.72 24.32 -16.91
CA LYS A 119 23.10 24.05 -17.35
C LYS A 119 23.96 25.32 -17.53
N ASP A 120 23.36 26.46 -17.86
CA ASP A 120 24.11 27.66 -18.29
C ASP A 120 24.51 28.62 -17.16
N GLY A 121 24.30 28.23 -15.89
CA GLY A 121 24.84 28.94 -14.73
C GLY A 121 24.46 28.31 -13.38
N ALA A 122 25.43 27.69 -12.71
CA ALA A 122 25.41 27.35 -11.26
C ALA A 122 24.57 26.15 -10.77
N THR A 123 24.75 24.93 -11.31
CA THR A 123 24.34 23.71 -10.58
C THR A 123 25.25 23.52 -9.35
N PRO A 124 24.73 23.66 -8.11
CA PRO A 124 25.55 23.56 -6.91
C PRO A 124 26.24 22.20 -6.80
N PRO A 125 27.49 22.10 -6.32
CA PRO A 125 28.23 20.83 -6.20
C PRO A 125 27.47 19.73 -5.45
N HIS A 126 26.59 20.09 -4.52
CA HIS A 126 25.78 19.14 -3.76
C HIS A 126 24.76 18.36 -4.62
N LYS A 127 24.29 18.92 -5.76
CA LYS A 127 23.40 18.20 -6.70
C LYS A 127 24.12 17.14 -7.53
N ARG A 128 25.47 17.11 -7.54
CA ARG A 128 26.30 16.18 -8.34
C ARG A 128 26.74 14.93 -7.57
N GLY A 129 26.80 15.00 -6.24
CA GLY A 129 27.25 13.87 -5.39
C GLY A 129 26.15 12.88 -4.98
N VAL A 130 24.88 13.26 -5.12
CA VAL A 130 23.74 12.46 -4.64
C VAL A 130 23.47 11.26 -5.55
N CYS A 131 23.52 11.43 -6.87
CA CYS A 131 23.43 10.32 -7.84
C CYS A 131 24.79 9.62 -8.03
N SER A 132 25.32 9.06 -6.95
CA SER A 132 26.61 8.35 -6.93
C SER A 132 26.43 6.85 -6.75
N GLU A 133 27.48 6.10 -7.12
CA GLU A 133 27.54 4.66 -6.91
C GLU A 133 27.32 4.26 -5.46
N ALA A 134 27.93 4.98 -4.53
CA ALA A 134 27.74 4.76 -3.10
C ALA A 134 26.26 4.86 -2.67
N ASN A 135 25.47 5.70 -3.33
CA ASN A 135 24.06 5.91 -3.01
C ASN A 135 23.13 4.89 -3.68
N TYR A 136 23.31 4.57 -4.97
CA TYR A 136 22.47 3.53 -5.57
C TYR A 136 22.85 2.11 -5.08
N LYS A 137 24.08 1.91 -4.58
CA LYS A 137 24.53 0.64 -4.00
C LYS A 137 23.69 0.20 -2.80
N VAL A 138 23.16 1.15 -2.02
CA VAL A 138 22.22 0.86 -0.91
C VAL A 138 21.03 0.04 -1.38
N PHE A 139 20.48 0.39 -2.53
CA PHE A 139 19.30 -0.26 -3.09
C PHE A 139 19.67 -1.53 -3.83
N THR A 140 20.79 -1.56 -4.56
CA THR A 140 21.23 -2.80 -5.24
C THR A 140 21.61 -3.90 -4.27
N ASP A 141 22.23 -3.55 -3.14
CA ASP A 141 22.55 -4.51 -2.09
C ASP A 141 21.28 -5.03 -1.39
N ALA A 142 20.18 -4.27 -1.43
CA ALA A 142 18.84 -4.71 -1.04
C ALA A 142 18.08 -5.47 -2.15
N GLY A 143 18.74 -5.79 -3.28
CA GLY A 143 18.14 -6.56 -4.38
C GLY A 143 17.32 -5.75 -5.39
N VAL A 144 17.39 -4.42 -5.35
CA VAL A 144 16.77 -3.55 -6.36
C VAL A 144 17.63 -3.53 -7.63
N ALA A 145 17.02 -3.66 -8.81
CA ALA A 145 17.77 -3.57 -10.08
C ALA A 145 18.49 -2.23 -10.21
N LEU A 146 19.69 -2.22 -10.79
CA LEU A 146 20.56 -1.04 -10.86
C LEU A 146 19.86 0.22 -11.37
N GLU A 147 19.11 0.11 -12.46
CA GLU A 147 18.37 1.24 -13.03
C GLU A 147 17.29 1.76 -12.08
N ASP A 148 16.56 0.87 -11.40
CA ASP A 148 15.53 1.24 -10.42
C ASP A 148 16.17 1.84 -9.16
N ALA A 149 17.36 1.39 -8.77
CA ALA A 149 18.16 1.95 -7.69
C ALA A 149 18.60 3.39 -8.00
N GLN A 150 19.10 3.65 -9.21
CA GLN A 150 19.42 5.00 -9.68
C GLN A 150 18.17 5.90 -9.66
N CYS A 151 17.03 5.35 -10.09
CA CYS A 151 15.75 6.03 -10.05
C CYS A 151 15.30 6.38 -8.61
N CYS A 152 15.50 5.47 -7.65
CA CYS A 152 15.21 5.71 -6.23
C CYS A 152 16.04 6.86 -5.65
N VAL A 153 17.35 6.87 -5.93
CA VAL A 153 18.26 7.95 -5.50
C VAL A 153 17.82 9.29 -6.08
N PHE A 154 17.46 9.31 -7.37
CA PHE A 154 16.98 10.52 -8.00
C PHE A 154 15.70 11.05 -7.34
N ALA A 155 14.70 10.20 -7.11
CA ALA A 155 13.44 10.61 -6.50
C ALA A 155 13.64 11.19 -5.09
N LEU A 156 14.58 10.65 -4.31
CA LEU A 156 14.98 11.20 -3.02
C LEU A 156 15.67 12.57 -3.16
N SER A 157 16.60 12.71 -4.11
CA SER A 157 17.24 14.00 -4.41
C SER A 157 16.24 15.06 -4.86
N PHE A 158 15.28 14.68 -5.71
CA PHE A 158 14.20 15.55 -6.15
C PHE A 158 13.35 16.03 -4.98
N TYR A 159 12.92 15.11 -4.10
CA TYR A 159 12.10 15.43 -2.93
C TYR A 159 12.80 16.41 -2.00
N THR A 160 14.07 16.14 -1.65
CA THR A 160 14.87 16.98 -0.73
C THR A 160 15.34 18.30 -1.34
N GLY A 161 15.28 18.42 -2.66
CA GLY A 161 15.49 19.69 -3.37
C GLY A 161 14.24 20.58 -3.32
N SER A 162 13.84 21.10 -4.48
CA SER A 162 12.64 21.93 -4.63
C SER A 162 11.37 21.11 -4.92
N GLY A 163 11.46 19.78 -4.95
CA GLY A 163 10.40 18.87 -5.42
C GLY A 163 9.42 18.37 -4.35
N SER A 164 9.60 18.74 -3.08
CA SER A 164 8.82 18.21 -1.95
C SER A 164 7.33 18.54 -2.05
N ASN A 165 6.99 19.76 -2.45
CA ASN A 165 5.59 20.18 -2.67
C ASN A 165 4.95 19.36 -3.79
N GLN A 166 5.68 19.14 -4.90
CA GLN A 166 5.14 18.45 -6.06
C GLN A 166 4.88 16.97 -5.77
N ALA A 167 5.85 16.31 -5.11
CA ALA A 167 5.72 14.92 -4.68
C ALA A 167 4.60 14.74 -3.64
N SER A 168 4.49 15.65 -2.67
CA SER A 168 3.45 15.60 -1.64
C SER A 168 2.06 15.86 -2.21
N ARG A 169 1.93 16.84 -3.12
CA ARG A 169 0.69 17.11 -3.86
C ARG A 169 0.27 15.93 -4.71
N GLY A 170 1.17 15.38 -5.52
CA GLY A 170 0.85 14.22 -6.35
C GLY A 170 0.47 13.00 -5.50
N ALA A 171 1.14 12.79 -4.36
CA ALA A 171 0.75 11.76 -3.41
C ALA A 171 -0.70 11.98 -2.94
N SER A 172 -1.06 13.19 -2.51
CA SER A 172 -2.44 13.50 -2.10
C SER A 172 -3.46 13.36 -3.23
N LEU A 173 -3.11 13.71 -4.47
CA LEU A 173 -4.01 13.54 -5.61
C LEU A 173 -4.24 12.06 -5.90
N GLN A 174 -3.21 11.22 -5.77
CA GLN A 174 -3.33 9.78 -5.93
C GLN A 174 -4.24 9.15 -4.87
N VAL A 175 -4.15 9.63 -3.62
CA VAL A 175 -5.09 9.27 -2.55
C VAL A 175 -6.52 9.62 -2.98
N ARG A 176 -6.78 10.89 -3.31
CA ARG A 176 -8.14 11.35 -3.62
C ARG A 176 -8.73 10.66 -4.86
N LYS A 177 -7.92 10.42 -5.90
CA LYS A 177 -8.28 9.64 -7.09
C LYS A 177 -8.63 8.19 -6.73
N GLY A 178 -7.80 7.53 -5.93
CA GLY A 178 -8.06 6.17 -5.45
C GLY A 178 -9.34 6.04 -4.62
N ASN A 179 -9.83 7.15 -4.08
CA ASN A 179 -11.03 7.25 -3.25
C ASN A 179 -12.22 7.91 -3.96
N MET A 180 -12.14 8.14 -5.28
CA MET A 180 -13.20 8.76 -6.09
C MET A 180 -13.66 10.14 -5.60
N MET A 181 -12.77 10.91 -4.94
CA MET A 181 -13.09 12.22 -4.38
C MET A 181 -12.70 13.40 -5.31
N MET A 182 -12.73 13.19 -6.64
CA MET A 182 -12.20 14.16 -7.61
C MET A 182 -13.31 14.78 -8.44
N ASN A 183 -13.36 16.13 -8.49
CA ASN A 183 -14.34 16.88 -9.29
C ASN A 183 -13.76 17.39 -10.64
N ASN A 184 -12.42 17.44 -10.80
CA ASN A 184 -11.72 17.94 -11.99
C ASN A 184 -10.74 16.87 -12.53
N GLU A 185 -11.24 15.88 -13.27
CA GLU A 185 -10.43 14.71 -13.68
C GLU A 185 -9.29 15.04 -14.66
N GLY A 186 -9.47 16.04 -15.54
CA GLY A 186 -8.51 16.38 -16.60
C GLY A 186 -7.16 16.88 -16.08
N GLU A 187 -7.17 18.01 -15.35
CA GLU A 187 -5.99 18.64 -14.73
C GLU A 187 -5.23 17.68 -13.79
N VAL A 188 -5.99 16.86 -13.05
CA VAL A 188 -5.45 15.85 -12.14
C VAL A 188 -4.72 14.76 -12.90
N SER A 189 -5.26 14.32 -14.04
CA SER A 189 -4.61 13.29 -14.86
C SER A 189 -3.26 13.78 -15.39
N GLU A 190 -3.19 15.02 -15.86
CA GLU A 190 -1.96 15.61 -16.38
C GLU A 190 -0.89 15.76 -15.29
N TYR A 191 -1.27 16.27 -14.12
CA TYR A 191 -0.36 16.40 -12.98
C TYR A 191 0.18 15.04 -12.52
N LEU A 192 -0.70 14.03 -12.43
CA LEU A 192 -0.33 12.67 -12.07
C LEU A 192 0.56 12.02 -13.13
N ASP A 193 0.31 12.25 -14.42
CA ASP A 193 1.17 11.79 -15.51
C ASP A 193 2.58 12.37 -15.42
N LYS A 194 2.68 13.62 -14.94
CA LYS A 194 3.96 14.31 -14.74
C LYS A 194 4.73 13.82 -13.52
N TYR A 195 4.09 13.54 -12.38
CA TYR A 195 4.83 13.32 -11.12
C TYR A 195 4.72 11.91 -10.52
N ASN A 196 3.84 11.04 -11.04
CA ASN A 196 3.62 9.75 -10.40
C ASN A 196 4.82 8.80 -10.41
N HIS A 197 5.69 8.88 -11.41
CA HIS A 197 6.90 8.06 -11.43
C HIS A 197 7.88 8.48 -10.32
N ILE A 198 7.94 9.78 -9.97
CA ILE A 198 8.70 10.26 -8.80
C ILE A 198 8.12 9.67 -7.52
N ILE A 199 6.79 9.68 -7.35
CA ILE A 199 6.11 9.10 -6.18
C ILE A 199 6.36 7.59 -6.08
N TYR A 200 6.32 6.90 -7.21
CA TYR A 200 6.62 5.47 -7.28
C TYR A 200 8.04 5.16 -6.81
N PHE A 201 9.05 5.84 -7.38
CA PHE A 201 10.45 5.60 -7.04
C PHE A 201 10.80 6.12 -5.64
N LEU A 202 10.17 7.19 -5.17
CA LEU A 202 10.30 7.64 -3.77
C LEU A 202 9.74 6.60 -2.81
N SER A 203 8.57 6.04 -3.08
CA SER A 203 7.97 4.97 -2.27
C SER A 203 8.82 3.69 -2.30
N MET A 204 9.35 3.32 -3.47
CA MET A 204 10.28 2.21 -3.62
C MET A 204 11.57 2.45 -2.81
N ALA A 205 12.12 3.66 -2.87
CA ALA A 205 13.32 4.02 -2.12
C ALA A 205 13.06 3.85 -0.61
N LEU A 206 12.03 4.50 -0.09
CA LEU A 206 11.69 4.45 1.33
C LEU A 206 11.40 3.02 1.80
N ARG A 207 10.75 2.17 0.99
CA ARG A 207 10.53 0.75 1.33
C ARG A 207 11.84 0.00 1.58
N ASN A 208 12.90 0.33 0.85
CA ASN A 208 14.20 -0.36 0.91
C ASN A 208 15.22 0.36 1.81
N LEU A 209 14.83 1.42 2.52
CA LEU A 209 15.68 2.06 3.52
C LEU A 209 15.37 1.53 4.94
N PRO A 210 16.36 1.48 5.84
CA PRO A 210 16.15 1.08 7.23
C PRO A 210 15.19 2.01 7.98
N TYR A 211 14.45 1.46 8.93
CA TYR A 211 13.59 2.24 9.81
C TYR A 211 14.43 3.11 10.75
N TYR A 212 14.00 4.35 10.97
CA TYR A 212 14.54 5.23 11.99
C TYR A 212 13.67 5.17 13.25
N TRP A 213 14.28 4.73 14.36
CA TRP A 213 13.64 4.66 15.68
C TRP A 213 14.21 5.75 16.55
N GLY A 214 13.41 6.76 16.88
CA GLY A 214 13.90 7.89 17.65
C GLY A 214 13.09 9.15 17.49
N TYR A 215 13.57 10.20 18.13
CA TYR A 215 12.95 11.52 18.06
C TYR A 215 13.12 12.17 16.70
N CYS A 216 12.06 12.82 16.25
CA CYS A 216 12.05 13.78 15.16
C CYS A 216 11.30 15.05 15.57
N VAL A 217 11.61 16.17 14.94
CA VAL A 217 10.89 17.44 15.10
C VAL A 217 10.42 18.01 13.77
N ARG A 218 9.25 18.65 13.77
CA ARG A 218 8.72 19.39 12.62
C ARG A 218 8.05 20.67 13.10
N TYR A 219 8.36 21.78 12.44
CA TYR A 219 7.69 23.07 12.66
C TYR A 219 6.66 23.30 11.57
N ILE A 220 5.46 23.75 11.93
CA ILE A 220 4.39 24.09 10.99
C ILE A 220 3.54 25.24 11.53
N THR A 221 2.80 25.91 10.66
CA THR A 221 1.75 26.83 11.08
C THR A 221 0.40 26.09 11.09
N LEU A 222 -0.27 26.07 12.24
CA LEU A 222 -1.63 25.55 12.43
C LEU A 222 -2.59 26.69 12.70
N ASN A 223 -3.78 26.64 12.13
CA ASN A 223 -4.92 27.39 12.64
C ASN A 223 -5.61 26.60 13.77
N ASP A 224 -6.52 27.24 14.49
CA ASP A 224 -7.18 26.65 15.66
C ASP A 224 -8.00 25.41 15.31
N ASP A 225 -8.68 25.41 14.17
CA ASP A 225 -9.45 24.24 13.69
C ASP A 225 -8.55 23.02 13.46
N THR A 226 -7.37 23.22 12.86
CA THR A 226 -6.43 22.13 12.61
C THR A 226 -5.76 21.69 13.90
N ALA A 227 -5.44 22.62 14.81
CA ALA A 227 -4.91 22.31 16.13
C ALA A 227 -5.91 21.53 17.00
N ALA A 228 -7.21 21.77 16.82
CA ALA A 228 -8.30 21.04 17.48
C ALA A 228 -8.43 19.56 17.04
N ILE A 229 -7.78 19.17 15.94
CA ILE A 229 -7.70 17.76 15.52
C ILE A 229 -6.75 16.98 16.45
N TYR A 230 -5.70 17.64 16.95
CA TYR A 230 -4.63 17.05 17.77
C TYR A 230 -5.00 16.96 19.26
N GLU A 231 -6.10 16.28 19.58
CA GLU A 231 -6.50 16.04 20.97
C GLU A 231 -5.79 14.82 21.55
N PRO A 232 -5.28 14.86 22.80
CA PRO A 232 -4.63 13.71 23.44
C PRO A 232 -5.45 12.42 23.36
N GLY A 233 -4.76 11.30 23.12
CA GLY A 233 -5.32 9.98 22.89
C GLY A 233 -5.97 9.77 21.52
N SER A 234 -6.08 10.80 20.68
CA SER A 234 -6.58 10.66 19.31
C SER A 234 -5.52 10.06 18.39
N VAL A 235 -5.96 9.27 17.41
CA VAL A 235 -5.10 8.81 16.31
C VAL A 235 -5.33 9.71 15.11
N ILE A 236 -4.23 10.27 14.59
CA ILE A 236 -4.19 11.12 13.41
C ILE A 236 -3.53 10.36 12.28
N THR A 237 -4.01 10.54 11.06
CA THR A 237 -3.34 10.07 9.85
C THR A 237 -2.83 11.26 9.05
N TRP A 238 -1.55 11.22 8.66
CA TRP A 238 -0.95 12.12 7.68
C TRP A 238 -1.00 11.47 6.31
N MET A 239 -1.64 12.12 5.35
CA MET A 239 -2.02 11.55 4.05
C MET A 239 -0.96 11.78 2.97
N GLN A 240 0.17 12.39 3.31
CA GLN A 240 1.25 12.78 2.41
C GLN A 240 2.62 12.42 2.98
N PHE A 241 3.65 12.51 2.12
CA PHE A 241 5.04 12.53 2.57
C PHE A 241 5.23 13.68 3.55
N SER A 242 5.89 13.42 4.68
CA SER A 242 6.10 14.42 5.72
C SER A 242 7.56 14.43 6.16
N SER A 243 8.26 15.49 5.81
CA SER A 243 9.65 15.73 6.19
C SER A 243 9.77 16.17 7.65
N THR A 244 10.78 15.67 8.35
CA THR A 244 11.09 16.04 9.74
C THR A 244 12.60 16.07 9.93
N LYS A 245 13.09 16.78 10.94
CA LYS A 245 14.50 16.75 11.34
C LYS A 245 14.70 15.72 12.45
N LYS A 246 15.74 14.91 12.34
CA LYS A 246 16.16 13.96 13.38
C LYS A 246 16.53 14.70 14.68
N GLY A 247 16.18 14.08 15.81
CA GLY A 247 16.45 14.60 17.16
C GLY A 247 15.23 15.27 17.80
N SER A 248 15.41 15.74 19.03
CA SER A 248 14.40 16.46 19.82
C SER A 248 14.68 17.97 19.92
N GLU A 249 15.89 18.38 19.52
CA GLU A 249 16.36 19.77 19.58
C GLU A 249 15.77 20.62 18.47
N ALA A 250 15.61 21.92 18.74
CA ALA A 250 15.10 22.85 17.75
C ALA A 250 16.13 23.08 16.65
N ALA A 251 15.72 22.93 15.38
CA ALA A 251 16.48 23.50 14.28
C ALA A 251 16.58 25.03 14.46
N SER A 252 17.78 25.60 14.30
CA SER A 252 18.02 27.05 14.35
C SER A 252 17.26 27.83 13.26
N SER A 253 16.80 27.16 12.20
CA SER A 253 16.39 27.77 10.92
C SER A 253 14.89 28.02 10.74
N PHE A 254 14.02 27.94 11.75
CA PHE A 254 12.56 28.08 11.53
C PHE A 254 11.84 28.98 12.55
N ARG A 255 12.39 30.18 12.77
CA ARG A 255 11.78 31.24 13.58
C ARG A 255 10.59 31.87 12.81
N GLY A 256 9.35 31.48 13.14
CA GLY A 256 8.14 32.12 12.58
C GLY A 256 6.86 31.28 12.53
N ARG A 257 6.94 29.97 12.80
CA ARG A 257 5.79 29.06 12.79
C ARG A 257 5.20 28.88 14.19
N ASN A 258 3.88 28.74 14.29
CA ASN A 258 3.18 28.69 15.59
C ASN A 258 3.03 27.27 16.18
N CYS A 259 3.53 26.21 15.55
CA CYS A 259 3.44 24.85 16.09
C CYS A 259 4.74 24.06 15.93
N LYS A 260 5.14 23.37 17.01
CA LYS A 260 6.22 22.37 17.04
C LYS A 260 5.63 20.98 17.28
N PHE A 261 5.83 20.07 16.33
CA PHE A 261 5.66 18.64 16.55
C PHE A 261 6.94 18.04 17.10
N ILE A 262 6.82 17.24 18.16
CA ILE A 262 7.86 16.35 18.69
C ILE A 262 7.36 14.93 18.50
N ILE A 263 8.06 14.13 17.72
CA ILE A 263 7.57 12.84 17.22
C ILE A 263 8.51 11.73 17.66
N TRP A 264 7.96 10.64 18.20
CA TRP A 264 8.69 9.37 18.32
C TRP A 264 8.41 8.50 17.10
N SER A 265 9.41 8.36 16.23
CA SER A 265 9.37 7.54 15.02
C SER A 265 9.65 6.07 15.33
N ILE A 266 8.96 5.18 14.62
CA ILE A 266 9.25 3.73 14.56
C ILE A 266 9.45 3.23 13.12
N LYS A 267 9.08 4.01 12.11
CA LYS A 267 9.22 3.66 10.69
C LYS A 267 9.57 4.86 9.80
N GLY A 268 9.83 6.06 10.32
CA GLY A 268 10.44 7.11 9.49
C GLY A 268 11.72 6.63 8.80
N ARG A 269 12.11 7.22 7.67
CA ARG A 269 13.36 6.85 6.97
C ARG A 269 14.35 7.98 7.05
N HIS A 270 15.55 7.70 7.52
CA HIS A 270 16.63 8.67 7.52
C HIS A 270 17.17 8.83 6.09
N ILE A 271 16.98 10.00 5.50
CA ILE A 271 17.29 10.26 4.09
C ILE A 271 18.35 11.35 3.88
N ALA A 272 18.95 11.86 4.97
CA ALA A 272 19.96 12.90 4.91
C ALA A 272 21.10 12.60 3.90
N ARG A 273 21.50 11.33 3.77
CA ARG A 273 22.53 10.89 2.80
C ARG A 273 22.16 11.10 1.33
N PHE A 274 20.88 11.27 1.04
CA PHE A 274 20.33 11.54 -0.29
C PHE A 274 19.88 13.00 -0.44
N SER A 275 20.02 13.80 0.62
CA SER A 275 19.63 15.20 0.61
C SER A 275 20.68 16.06 -0.09
N ASN A 276 20.20 17.07 -0.80
CA ASN A 276 21.01 18.14 -1.36
C ASN A 276 21.55 19.10 -0.28
N TYR A 277 21.04 19.03 0.95
CA TYR A 277 21.36 19.91 2.08
C TYR A 277 21.88 19.14 3.31
N ALA A 278 22.52 17.98 3.08
CA ALA A 278 22.81 16.94 4.08
C ALA A 278 23.49 17.42 5.39
N ALA A 279 24.21 18.54 5.40
CA ALA A 279 24.87 19.07 6.60
C ALA A 279 23.92 19.79 7.59
N GLU A 280 22.72 20.24 7.16
CA GLU A 280 21.85 21.11 7.98
C GLU A 280 20.53 20.46 8.41
N GLU A 281 19.97 19.54 7.61
CA GLU A 281 18.59 19.06 7.80
C GLU A 281 18.45 17.75 8.59
N ASP A 282 19.46 16.87 8.59
CA ASP A 282 19.45 15.53 9.22
C ASP A 282 18.07 14.83 9.07
N GLU A 283 17.57 14.79 7.83
CA GLU A 283 16.14 14.58 7.55
C GLU A 283 15.68 13.13 7.77
N VAL A 284 14.52 13.00 8.42
CA VAL A 284 13.72 11.78 8.52
C VAL A 284 12.39 11.99 7.80
N LEU A 285 12.15 11.19 6.76
CA LEU A 285 10.97 11.26 5.93
C LEU A 285 9.94 10.19 6.31
N PHE A 286 8.71 10.63 6.55
CA PHE A 286 7.55 9.76 6.73
C PHE A 286 6.81 9.55 5.41
N THR A 287 6.34 8.33 5.17
CA THR A 287 5.50 8.00 4.02
C THR A 287 4.08 8.53 4.21
N PRO A 288 3.30 8.69 3.13
CA PRO A 288 1.86 8.86 3.23
C PRO A 288 1.21 7.79 4.10
N PHE A 289 0.09 8.15 4.73
CA PHE A 289 -0.66 7.36 5.69
C PHE A 289 0.12 6.99 6.96
N THR A 290 1.07 7.83 7.36
CA THR A 290 1.71 7.72 8.67
C THR A 290 0.66 8.00 9.74
N ARG A 291 0.61 7.15 10.77
CA ARG A 291 -0.37 7.23 11.85
C ARG A 291 0.32 7.63 13.13
N LEU A 292 -0.28 8.60 13.82
CA LEU A 292 0.32 9.28 14.95
C LEU A 292 -0.70 9.33 16.08
N LEU A 293 -0.36 8.70 17.21
CA LEU A 293 -1.08 8.85 18.46
C LEU A 293 -0.66 10.17 19.11
N VAL A 294 -1.63 11.02 19.43
CA VAL A 294 -1.38 12.27 20.15
C VAL A 294 -1.16 11.96 21.62
N ILE A 295 0.06 12.16 22.11
CA ILE A 295 0.41 11.93 23.51
C ILE A 295 0.08 13.14 24.36
N LYS A 296 0.42 14.34 23.86
CA LYS A 296 0.24 15.59 24.61
C LYS A 296 0.07 16.74 23.63
N ARG A 297 -0.73 17.74 24.01
CA ARG A 297 -0.80 19.04 23.34
C ARG A 297 -0.69 20.12 24.39
N GLU A 298 0.25 21.03 24.19
CA GLU A 298 0.45 22.23 24.99
C GLU A 298 0.20 23.45 24.12
N HIS A 299 -0.37 24.49 24.70
CA HIS A 299 -0.63 25.76 24.02
C HIS A 299 -0.32 26.90 24.99
N SER A 300 0.61 27.77 24.60
CA SER A 300 1.04 28.95 25.37
C SER A 300 1.42 30.07 24.41
N ASP A 301 0.99 31.29 24.67
CA ASP A 301 1.36 32.48 23.88
C ASP A 301 1.14 32.32 22.36
N GLY A 302 0.04 31.68 21.96
CA GLY A 302 -0.28 31.41 20.55
C GLY A 302 0.56 30.32 19.89
N HIS A 303 1.42 29.64 20.65
CA HIS A 303 2.30 28.57 20.17
C HIS A 303 1.87 27.20 20.70
N TYR A 304 1.80 26.23 19.80
CA TYR A 304 1.49 24.85 20.10
C TYR A 304 2.75 23.99 20.19
N VAL A 305 2.82 23.12 21.19
CA VAL A 305 3.76 21.99 21.23
C VAL A 305 2.95 20.71 21.28
N ILE A 306 3.08 19.89 20.24
CA ILE A 306 2.28 18.67 20.07
C ILE A 306 3.22 17.47 20.04
N HIS A 307 3.02 16.57 20.98
CA HIS A 307 3.79 15.34 21.16
C HIS A 307 3.07 14.18 20.49
N LEU A 308 3.72 13.57 19.50
CA LEU A 308 3.17 12.50 18.68
C LEU A 308 4.01 11.23 18.79
N ARG A 309 3.36 10.09 18.85
CA ARG A 309 4.01 8.78 18.74
C ARG A 309 3.54 8.11 17.46
N GLU A 310 4.47 7.70 16.60
CA GLU A 310 4.12 6.90 15.44
C GLU A 310 3.62 5.52 15.87
N VAL A 311 2.50 5.10 15.29
CA VAL A 311 1.88 3.78 15.52
C VAL A 311 1.61 3.08 14.19
N GLU A 312 1.77 1.76 14.13
CA GLU A 312 1.28 0.95 13.01
C GLU A 312 -0.02 0.25 13.40
N LEU A 313 -1.06 0.46 12.60
CA LEU A 313 -2.40 -0.07 12.86
C LEU A 313 -2.80 -1.15 11.86
N GLY A 314 -1.94 -1.49 10.89
CA GLY A 314 -2.15 -2.57 9.94
C GLY A 314 -3.34 -2.37 9.00
N LEU A 315 -3.82 -1.12 8.86
CA LEU A 315 -4.94 -0.81 7.97
C LEU A 315 -4.50 -0.93 6.51
N THR A 316 -4.85 -2.08 5.94
CA THR A 316 -4.56 -2.45 4.56
C THR A 316 -5.56 -3.51 4.10
N THR A 317 -6.04 -3.42 2.86
CA THR A 317 -6.96 -4.39 2.28
C THR A 317 -6.23 -5.47 1.51
N LYS A 318 -5.10 -5.14 0.89
CA LYS A 318 -4.31 -6.06 0.05
C LYS A 318 -2.93 -6.37 0.58
N GLY A 319 -2.43 -5.61 1.55
CA GLY A 319 -1.09 -5.72 2.15
C GLY A 319 -0.96 -6.85 3.17
N LEU A 320 0.18 -6.86 3.85
CA LEU A 320 0.61 -7.95 4.72
C LEU A 320 0.67 -7.49 6.19
N PRO A 321 -0.44 -7.47 6.94
CA PRO A 321 -0.42 -7.10 8.34
C PRO A 321 0.13 -8.24 9.21
N LEU A 322 1.12 -7.92 10.04
CA LEU A 322 1.74 -8.84 10.99
C LEU A 322 1.73 -8.20 12.39
N LEU A 323 1.00 -8.81 13.32
CA LEU A 323 1.08 -8.45 14.74
C LEU A 323 2.26 -9.21 15.37
N TRP A 324 3.26 -8.47 15.87
CA TRP A 324 4.43 -9.04 16.54
C TRP A 324 4.41 -8.69 18.02
N VAL A 325 4.36 -9.71 18.87
CA VAL A 325 4.30 -9.57 20.33
C VAL A 325 5.56 -10.09 21.01
N ASP A 326 6.40 -9.17 21.46
CA ASP A 326 7.69 -9.47 22.10
C ASP A 326 8.06 -8.34 23.05
N ASP A 327 8.47 -8.63 24.29
CA ASP A 327 8.68 -7.59 25.28
C ASP A 327 9.81 -6.62 24.89
N ASN A 328 10.81 -7.08 24.15
CA ASN A 328 11.94 -6.29 23.67
C ASN A 328 11.73 -5.66 22.28
N ILE A 329 10.53 -5.81 21.69
CA ILE A 329 10.24 -5.39 20.30
C ILE A 329 10.47 -3.91 19.98
N LEU A 330 10.56 -3.05 21.00
CA LEU A 330 10.83 -1.60 20.84
C LEU A 330 12.21 -1.18 21.37
N GLY A 331 13.04 -2.14 21.80
CA GLY A 331 14.41 -1.89 22.26
C GLY A 331 15.33 -1.48 21.12
N LYS A 332 16.19 -0.48 21.34
CA LYS A 332 17.12 0.02 20.32
C LYS A 332 18.12 -1.05 19.82
N GLU A 333 18.58 -1.90 20.73
CA GLU A 333 19.55 -2.96 20.46
C GLU A 333 18.89 -4.30 20.04
N PHE A 334 17.60 -4.28 19.71
CA PHE A 334 16.86 -5.50 19.41
C PHE A 334 17.18 -6.01 17.99
N GLU A 335 17.86 -7.15 17.92
CA GLU A 335 18.35 -7.77 16.67
C GLU A 335 17.24 -8.03 15.62
N MET A 336 15.98 -8.19 16.06
CA MET A 336 14.87 -8.52 15.15
C MET A 336 14.46 -7.38 14.21
N LYS A 337 14.94 -6.14 14.44
CA LYS A 337 14.69 -5.04 13.51
C LYS A 337 15.29 -5.32 12.12
N ALA A 338 16.49 -5.88 12.07
CA ALA A 338 17.11 -6.31 10.82
C ALA A 338 16.28 -7.43 10.17
N MET A 339 15.78 -8.39 10.95
CA MET A 339 14.91 -9.46 10.46
C MET A 339 13.61 -8.92 9.85
N MET A 340 13.00 -7.89 10.45
CA MET A 340 11.81 -7.22 9.89
C MET A 340 12.11 -6.60 8.52
N GLU A 341 13.26 -5.93 8.38
CA GLU A 341 13.71 -5.31 7.14
C GLU A 341 14.05 -6.36 6.07
N GLU A 342 14.70 -7.46 6.44
CA GLU A 342 14.97 -8.58 5.54
C GLU A 342 13.69 -9.29 5.08
N ALA A 343 12.74 -9.55 5.99
CA ALA A 343 11.47 -10.16 5.67
C ALA A 343 10.62 -9.27 4.74
N MET A 344 10.70 -7.94 4.92
CA MET A 344 10.10 -6.95 4.05
C MET A 344 10.66 -7.01 2.63
N VAL A 345 11.99 -7.03 2.49
CA VAL A 345 12.67 -7.16 1.19
C VAL A 345 12.26 -8.48 0.54
N LYS A 346 12.29 -9.59 1.31
CA LYS A 346 11.91 -10.92 0.84
C LYS A 346 10.46 -11.00 0.34
N ALA A 347 9.54 -10.34 1.03
CA ALA A 347 8.13 -10.28 0.62
C ALA A 347 7.93 -9.49 -0.69
N GLY A 348 8.89 -8.65 -1.09
CA GLY A 348 8.81 -7.80 -2.28
C GLY A 348 7.75 -6.69 -2.18
N ARG A 349 7.13 -6.51 -1.01
CA ARG A 349 6.05 -5.55 -0.75
C ARG A 349 5.97 -5.21 0.74
N GLU A 350 5.19 -4.18 1.06
CA GLU A 350 5.13 -3.68 2.43
C GLU A 350 4.44 -4.64 3.41
N ILE A 351 5.16 -5.02 4.48
CA ILE A 351 4.65 -5.69 5.67
C ILE A 351 4.31 -4.64 6.73
N LYS A 352 3.09 -4.67 7.22
CA LYS A 352 2.59 -3.74 8.25
C LYS A 352 2.82 -4.36 9.62
N TYR A 353 4.02 -4.13 10.15
CA TYR A 353 4.43 -4.61 11.47
C TYR A 353 3.72 -3.83 12.58
N ILE A 354 2.71 -4.46 13.20
CA ILE A 354 2.03 -3.95 14.38
C ILE A 354 2.82 -4.47 15.60
N LEU A 355 3.64 -3.61 16.20
CA LEU A 355 4.56 -4.00 17.27
C LEU A 355 3.88 -3.81 18.63
N LYS A 356 3.88 -4.85 19.48
CA LYS A 356 3.30 -4.78 20.83
C LYS A 356 4.23 -5.45 21.85
N PRO A 357 4.64 -4.75 22.93
CA PRO A 357 5.57 -5.31 23.90
C PRO A 357 4.93 -6.23 24.94
N SER A 358 3.61 -6.45 24.87
CA SER A 358 2.94 -7.33 25.83
C SER A 358 1.65 -7.91 25.26
N THR A 359 1.19 -9.03 25.84
CA THR A 359 -0.14 -9.60 25.59
C THR A 359 -1.23 -8.55 25.84
N HIS A 360 -1.10 -7.77 26.91
CA HIS A 360 -2.07 -6.72 27.26
C HIS A 360 -2.27 -5.71 26.11
N LEU A 361 -1.17 -5.19 25.55
CA LEU A 361 -1.23 -4.22 24.46
C LEU A 361 -1.64 -4.84 23.13
N ALA A 362 -1.28 -6.12 22.90
CA ALA A 362 -1.77 -6.88 21.76
C ALA A 362 -3.29 -7.02 21.79
N LEU A 363 -3.88 -7.35 22.95
CA LEU A 363 -5.33 -7.44 23.11
C LEU A 363 -6.00 -6.07 22.99
N ALA A 364 -5.44 -5.02 23.61
CA ALA A 364 -5.95 -3.67 23.47
C ALA A 364 -6.04 -3.22 21.99
N PHE A 365 -5.02 -3.57 21.19
CA PHE A 365 -5.08 -3.35 19.74
C PHE A 365 -6.12 -4.23 19.05
N LEU A 366 -6.12 -5.54 19.31
CA LEU A 366 -7.04 -6.46 18.64
C LEU A 366 -8.50 -6.09 18.91
N GLU A 367 -8.85 -5.73 20.15
CA GLU A 367 -10.19 -5.32 20.59
C GLU A 367 -10.58 -3.92 20.10
N SER A 368 -9.60 -3.07 19.77
CA SER A 368 -9.88 -1.76 19.19
C SER A 368 -10.60 -1.88 17.84
N TRP A 369 -11.23 -0.78 17.43
CA TRP A 369 -11.82 -0.69 16.10
C TRP A 369 -10.80 -0.96 14.97
N PHE A 370 -9.53 -0.59 15.16
CA PHE A 370 -8.46 -0.87 14.19
C PHE A 370 -8.20 -2.36 14.08
N GLY A 371 -8.06 -3.05 15.21
CA GLY A 371 -7.92 -4.51 15.26
C GLY A 371 -9.08 -5.20 14.55
N LEU A 372 -10.31 -4.75 14.77
CA LEU A 372 -11.49 -5.27 14.06
C LEU A 372 -11.42 -5.10 12.53
N GLN A 373 -10.77 -4.05 12.03
CA GLN A 373 -10.55 -3.91 10.58
C GLN A 373 -9.45 -4.84 10.07
N VAL A 374 -8.33 -4.94 10.78
CA VAL A 374 -7.20 -5.79 10.38
C VAL A 374 -7.59 -7.26 10.31
N ARG A 375 -8.46 -7.72 11.22
CA ARG A 375 -8.99 -9.10 11.23
C ARG A 375 -9.72 -9.50 9.93
N LYS A 376 -10.19 -8.53 9.14
CA LYS A 376 -10.84 -8.77 7.84
C LYS A 376 -9.83 -9.05 6.72
N ASN A 377 -8.56 -8.70 6.92
CA ASN A 377 -7.51 -8.95 5.94
C ASN A 377 -7.14 -10.44 5.95
N GLY A 378 -7.37 -11.11 4.83
CA GLY A 378 -7.11 -12.55 4.68
C GLY A 378 -5.64 -12.96 4.79
N HIS A 379 -4.70 -12.01 4.83
CA HIS A 379 -3.29 -12.23 5.09
C HIS A 379 -2.89 -12.01 6.54
N PHE A 380 -3.74 -11.49 7.44
CA PHE A 380 -3.33 -11.19 8.81
C PHE A 380 -2.65 -12.39 9.51
N ARG A 381 -1.51 -12.14 10.17
CA ARG A 381 -0.75 -13.14 10.93
C ARG A 381 -0.36 -12.58 12.29
N VAL A 382 -0.15 -13.47 13.27
CA VAL A 382 0.40 -13.12 14.58
C VAL A 382 1.68 -13.90 14.82
N ILE A 383 2.73 -13.24 15.28
CA ILE A 383 3.95 -13.87 15.76
C ILE A 383 4.31 -13.38 17.17
N SER A 384 4.90 -14.28 17.95
CA SER A 384 5.14 -14.08 19.37
C SER A 384 6.29 -14.94 19.87
N ASP A 385 7.03 -14.48 20.87
CA ASP A 385 7.88 -15.37 21.67
C ASP A 385 7.05 -16.13 22.71
N MET A 386 7.51 -17.32 23.11
CA MET A 386 6.89 -18.11 24.19
C MET A 386 7.12 -17.46 25.56
N GLY A 387 8.35 -17.00 25.79
CA GLY A 387 8.78 -16.40 27.05
C GLY A 387 8.88 -14.88 26.93
N ARG A 388 8.14 -14.14 27.77
CA ARG A 388 8.25 -12.69 27.94
C ARG A 388 8.33 -12.36 29.43
N PRO A 389 9.54 -12.27 30.02
CA PRO A 389 9.73 -12.19 31.48
C PRO A 389 9.06 -10.99 32.16
N ARG A 390 8.78 -9.92 31.43
CA ARG A 390 8.09 -8.72 31.94
C ARG A 390 6.58 -8.90 32.11
N GLU A 391 6.01 -10.00 31.61
CA GLU A 391 4.60 -10.29 31.78
C GLU A 391 4.31 -11.18 32.99
N PRO A 392 3.09 -11.09 33.57
CA PRO A 392 2.58 -12.09 34.49
C PRO A 392 2.64 -13.49 33.84
N GLU A 393 3.14 -14.48 34.57
CA GLU A 393 3.40 -15.83 34.03
C GLU A 393 4.27 -15.82 32.76
N GLY A 394 5.27 -14.91 32.70
CA GLY A 394 6.07 -14.63 31.51
C GLY A 394 6.66 -15.83 30.78
N THR A 395 6.93 -16.94 31.46
CA THR A 395 7.40 -18.19 30.82
C THR A 395 6.36 -18.86 29.89
N HIS A 396 5.10 -18.45 29.97
CA HIS A 396 3.96 -18.95 29.20
C HIS A 396 3.28 -17.86 28.37
N ALA A 397 3.88 -16.67 28.25
CA ALA A 397 3.24 -15.51 27.65
C ALA A 397 2.71 -15.78 26.23
N GLY A 398 3.48 -16.47 25.37
CA GLY A 398 3.03 -16.84 24.03
C GLY A 398 1.80 -17.76 24.03
N ALA A 399 1.75 -18.72 24.97
CA ALA A 399 0.60 -19.62 25.13
C ALA A 399 -0.63 -18.87 25.66
N ILE A 400 -0.44 -17.94 26.59
CA ILE A 400 -1.50 -17.05 27.09
C ILE A 400 -2.04 -16.20 25.95
N LEU A 401 -1.18 -15.56 25.16
CA LEU A 401 -1.61 -14.78 23.98
C LEU A 401 -2.46 -15.64 23.02
N ALA A 402 -2.07 -16.88 22.74
CA ALA A 402 -2.85 -17.77 21.89
C ALA A 402 -4.24 -18.08 22.48
N ARG A 403 -4.33 -18.33 23.80
CA ARG A 403 -5.61 -18.50 24.51
C ARG A 403 -6.49 -17.26 24.35
N GLU A 404 -5.94 -16.07 24.58
CA GLU A 404 -6.72 -14.83 24.55
C GLU A 404 -7.20 -14.51 23.12
N ILE A 405 -6.36 -14.71 22.10
CA ILE A 405 -6.77 -14.59 20.69
C ILE A 405 -7.88 -15.57 20.33
N TRP A 406 -7.81 -16.80 20.84
CA TRP A 406 -8.88 -17.79 20.69
C TRP A 406 -10.19 -17.32 21.36
N GLY A 407 -10.10 -16.75 22.56
CA GLY A 407 -11.23 -16.16 23.29
C GLY A 407 -11.93 -15.03 22.51
N LEU A 408 -11.17 -14.27 21.72
CA LEU A 408 -11.68 -13.25 20.79
C LEU A 408 -12.37 -13.83 19.55
N LYS A 409 -12.45 -15.17 19.41
CA LYS A 409 -12.99 -15.91 18.26
C LYS A 409 -12.32 -15.51 16.95
N LEU A 410 -11.04 -15.17 17.02
CA LEU A 410 -10.28 -14.72 15.86
C LEU A 410 -9.61 -15.90 15.16
N SER A 411 -9.99 -16.11 13.90
CA SER A 411 -9.37 -17.11 13.04
C SER A 411 -8.14 -16.55 12.33
N VAL A 412 -6.97 -16.73 12.94
CA VAL A 412 -5.69 -16.22 12.43
C VAL A 412 -4.60 -17.27 12.63
N PRO A 413 -3.64 -17.41 11.70
CA PRO A 413 -2.45 -18.20 11.97
C PRO A 413 -1.57 -17.50 13.01
N ILE A 414 -1.13 -18.26 14.01
CA ILE A 414 -0.27 -17.78 15.10
C ILE A 414 1.03 -18.58 15.06
N MET A 415 2.17 -17.89 15.08
CA MET A 415 3.47 -18.52 15.30
C MET A 415 4.04 -18.13 16.66
N ILE A 416 4.47 -19.13 17.43
CA ILE A 416 5.17 -18.96 18.69
C ILE A 416 6.61 -19.46 18.54
N PHE A 417 7.56 -18.54 18.71
CA PHE A 417 8.99 -18.86 18.75
C PHE A 417 9.41 -19.25 20.17
N THR A 418 10.27 -20.27 20.29
CA THR A 418 10.73 -20.81 21.57
C THR A 418 12.08 -21.49 21.39
N SER A 419 12.91 -21.51 22.43
CA SER A 419 14.18 -22.26 22.42
C SER A 419 13.97 -23.79 22.36
N ASN A 420 12.82 -24.28 22.81
CA ASN A 420 12.45 -25.69 22.76
C ASN A 420 10.98 -25.83 22.33
N ALA A 421 10.74 -26.35 21.12
CA ALA A 421 9.40 -26.44 20.56
C ALA A 421 8.52 -27.50 21.24
N SER A 422 9.09 -28.60 21.72
CA SER A 422 8.34 -29.62 22.47
C SER A 422 7.85 -29.07 23.80
N ALA A 423 8.73 -28.38 24.54
CA ALA A 423 8.35 -27.70 25.78
C ALA A 423 7.34 -26.57 25.51
N GLY A 424 7.50 -25.83 24.41
CA GLY A 424 6.51 -24.84 23.96
C GLY A 424 5.14 -25.48 23.70
N LEU A 425 5.09 -26.64 23.05
CA LEU A 425 3.83 -27.36 22.81
C LEU A 425 3.14 -27.76 24.11
N SER A 426 3.90 -28.26 25.09
CA SER A 426 3.35 -28.57 26.42
C SER A 426 2.75 -27.32 27.09
N LYS A 427 3.43 -26.18 27.01
CA LYS A 427 2.93 -24.90 27.59
C LYS A 427 1.65 -24.42 26.92
N VAL A 428 1.53 -24.57 25.60
CA VAL A 428 0.28 -24.27 24.89
C VAL A 428 -0.83 -25.22 25.32
N GLY A 429 -0.54 -26.51 25.49
CA GLY A 429 -1.51 -27.48 26.01
C GLY A 429 -2.01 -27.14 27.43
N GLU A 430 -1.13 -26.63 28.29
CA GLU A 430 -1.49 -26.21 29.66
C GLU A 430 -2.38 -24.96 29.67
N LYS A 431 -1.98 -23.90 28.94
CA LYS A 431 -2.64 -22.59 29.04
C LYS A 431 -3.75 -22.39 28.00
N ALA A 432 -3.70 -23.09 26.87
CA ALA A 432 -4.64 -22.93 25.75
C ALA A 432 -5.14 -24.31 25.25
N PRO A 433 -5.76 -25.14 26.11
CA PRO A 433 -6.14 -26.52 25.77
C PRO A 433 -7.15 -26.63 24.61
N ASN A 434 -7.88 -25.54 24.32
CA ASN A 434 -8.86 -25.47 23.23
C ASN A 434 -8.25 -25.08 21.88
N VAL A 435 -6.95 -24.78 21.83
CA VAL A 435 -6.28 -24.34 20.62
C VAL A 435 -5.52 -25.50 20.00
N THR A 436 -5.70 -25.71 18.70
CA THR A 436 -4.91 -26.67 17.94
C THR A 436 -3.49 -26.14 17.77
N ALA A 437 -2.50 -26.87 18.29
CA ALA A 437 -1.10 -26.49 18.21
C ALA A 437 -0.23 -27.65 17.72
N ARG A 438 0.84 -27.33 17.00
CA ARG A 438 1.86 -28.32 16.60
C ARG A 438 3.24 -27.70 16.49
N VAL A 439 4.25 -28.57 16.54
CA VAL A 439 5.64 -28.21 16.28
C VAL A 439 5.89 -28.06 14.77
N LEU A 440 6.64 -27.02 14.41
CA LEU A 440 7.14 -26.76 13.07
C LEU A 440 8.66 -26.62 13.10
N THR A 441 9.38 -27.56 12.47
CA THR A 441 10.85 -27.57 12.45
C THR A 441 11.46 -27.00 11.17
N SER A 442 10.66 -26.86 10.11
CA SER A 442 11.06 -26.33 8.80
C SER A 442 9.99 -25.37 8.26
N PRO A 443 10.32 -24.49 7.30
CA PRO A 443 9.34 -23.61 6.67
C PRO A 443 8.11 -24.37 6.17
N GLU A 444 6.92 -23.84 6.47
CA GLU A 444 5.66 -24.42 6.02
C GLU A 444 5.50 -24.28 4.50
N LYS A 445 5.03 -25.34 3.84
CA LYS A 445 4.70 -25.30 2.41
C LYS A 445 3.28 -24.78 2.24
N GLY A 446 3.13 -23.59 1.66
CA GLY A 446 1.83 -22.97 1.37
C GLY A 446 1.37 -22.01 2.46
N LYS A 447 0.10 -21.58 2.39
CA LYS A 447 -0.47 -20.62 3.33
C LYS A 447 -0.74 -21.29 4.69
N PRO A 448 -0.27 -20.71 5.81
CA PRO A 448 -0.59 -21.21 7.15
C PRO A 448 -2.10 -21.30 7.39
N LYS A 449 -2.53 -22.37 8.06
CA LYS A 449 -3.95 -22.59 8.38
C LYS A 449 -4.42 -21.58 9.42
N ALA A 450 -5.61 -21.02 9.19
CA ALA A 450 -6.30 -20.24 10.21
C ALA A 450 -6.74 -21.17 11.35
N ASN A 451 -6.66 -20.73 12.61
CA ASN A 451 -6.93 -21.50 13.84
C ASN A 451 -5.85 -22.51 14.27
N GLU A 452 -4.62 -22.39 13.76
CA GLU A 452 -3.51 -23.23 14.20
C GLU A 452 -2.40 -22.39 14.83
N VAL A 453 -1.87 -22.88 15.96
CA VAL A 453 -0.66 -22.35 16.60
C VAL A 453 0.54 -23.18 16.18
N LEU A 454 1.45 -22.54 15.45
CA LEU A 454 2.71 -23.12 15.00
C LEU A 454 3.80 -22.80 16.02
N ILE A 455 4.42 -23.83 16.58
CA ILE A 455 5.45 -23.67 17.60
C ILE A 455 6.80 -24.04 16.98
N THR A 456 7.76 -23.12 17.01
CA THR A 456 9.05 -23.34 16.34
C THR A 456 10.23 -22.83 17.15
N HIS A 457 11.36 -23.52 17.00
CA HIS A 457 12.69 -23.05 17.41
C HIS A 457 13.57 -22.71 16.18
N SER A 458 12.99 -22.78 14.98
CA SER A 458 13.70 -22.64 13.72
C SER A 458 13.59 -21.21 13.22
N HIS A 459 14.71 -20.48 13.22
CA HIS A 459 14.77 -19.13 12.63
C HIS A 459 14.31 -19.12 11.17
N LYS A 460 14.61 -20.18 10.39
CA LYS A 460 14.15 -20.28 8.99
C LYS A 460 12.64 -20.36 8.89
N ALA A 461 11.98 -21.11 9.78
CA ALA A 461 10.52 -21.21 9.79
C ALA A 461 9.86 -19.90 10.24
N ALA A 462 10.41 -19.25 11.28
CA ALA A 462 9.97 -17.95 11.75
C ALA A 462 10.11 -16.87 10.67
N PHE A 463 11.27 -16.83 10.00
CA PHE A 463 11.52 -15.90 8.90
C PHE A 463 10.54 -16.11 7.75
N ALA A 464 10.32 -17.36 7.29
CA ALA A 464 9.36 -17.67 6.22
C ALA A 464 7.92 -17.26 6.59
N PHE A 465 7.54 -17.43 7.86
CA PHE A 465 6.24 -16.98 8.36
C PHE A 465 6.11 -15.45 8.34
N CYS A 466 7.15 -14.73 8.79
CA CYS A 466 7.17 -13.27 8.83
C CYS A 466 7.27 -12.63 7.44
N SER A 467 7.97 -13.26 6.50
CA SER A 467 8.13 -12.80 5.12
C SER A 467 6.96 -13.14 4.21
N PHE A 468 5.92 -13.80 4.77
CA PHE A 468 4.74 -14.24 4.03
C PHE A 468 5.10 -15.17 2.86
N GLU A 469 6.15 -16.00 3.02
CA GLU A 469 6.47 -17.04 2.04
C GLU A 469 5.25 -17.95 1.80
N GLY A 470 5.07 -18.37 0.55
CA GLY A 470 3.88 -19.11 0.11
C GLY A 470 2.60 -18.28 -0.04
N ALA A 471 2.54 -17.03 0.45
CA ALA A 471 1.52 -16.07 0.00
C ALA A 471 1.81 -15.57 -1.43
N ALA A 472 3.02 -15.81 -1.93
CA ALA A 472 3.49 -15.42 -3.26
C ALA A 472 2.78 -16.14 -4.43
N SER A 473 1.89 -17.11 -4.17
CA SER A 473 0.99 -17.65 -5.22
C SER A 473 -0.40 -17.01 -5.21
N SER A 474 -0.70 -16.08 -4.30
CA SER A 474 -1.93 -15.29 -4.29
C SER A 474 -1.68 -13.81 -4.54
N VAL A 475 -0.53 -13.45 -5.11
CA VAL A 475 -0.50 -12.26 -5.96
C VAL A 475 -1.28 -12.63 -7.22
N SER A 476 -2.61 -12.72 -7.10
CA SER A 476 -3.43 -12.40 -8.27
C SER A 476 -3.08 -10.96 -8.55
N SER A 477 -2.24 -10.74 -9.56
CA SER A 477 -2.12 -9.45 -10.20
C SER A 477 -3.55 -8.87 -10.29
N PRO A 478 -3.80 -7.61 -9.89
CA PRO A 478 -5.14 -6.99 -9.93
C PRO A 478 -5.74 -7.02 -11.33
N ALA A 479 -4.91 -7.35 -12.32
CA ALA A 479 -5.27 -7.86 -13.61
C ALA A 479 -4.63 -9.25 -13.79
N ALA A 480 -5.36 -10.31 -13.46
CA ALA A 480 -5.03 -11.67 -13.85
C ALA A 480 -5.89 -11.97 -15.07
N TRP A 481 -5.28 -12.00 -16.24
CA TRP A 481 -5.94 -12.40 -17.48
C TRP A 481 -5.22 -13.64 -18.01
N SER A 482 -5.97 -14.55 -18.61
CA SER A 482 -5.40 -15.76 -19.20
C SER A 482 -6.02 -16.04 -20.57
N TRP A 483 -5.27 -16.72 -21.43
CA TRP A 483 -5.74 -17.24 -22.72
C TRP A 483 -5.65 -18.77 -22.75
N LEU A 484 -6.49 -19.41 -23.56
CA LEU A 484 -6.52 -20.87 -23.66
C LEU A 484 -5.53 -21.39 -24.71
N ASP A 485 -4.56 -22.22 -24.30
CA ASP A 485 -3.58 -22.85 -25.19
C ASP A 485 -4.14 -24.09 -25.93
N ASP A 486 -3.36 -24.65 -26.85
CA ASP A 486 -3.75 -25.83 -27.65
C ASP A 486 -3.91 -27.11 -26.83
N GLY A 487 -3.43 -27.11 -25.58
CA GLY A 487 -3.57 -28.23 -24.66
C GLY A 487 -4.72 -28.04 -23.67
N ASP A 488 -5.70 -27.18 -23.97
CA ASP A 488 -6.81 -26.80 -23.08
C ASP A 488 -6.35 -26.26 -21.71
N ARG A 489 -5.16 -25.65 -21.65
CA ARG A 489 -4.64 -25.03 -20.43
C ARG A 489 -4.71 -23.52 -20.54
N TRP A 490 -5.29 -22.90 -19.52
CA TRP A 490 -5.25 -21.45 -19.36
C TRP A 490 -3.83 -21.00 -19.05
N LYS A 491 -3.31 -20.09 -19.86
CA LYS A 491 -1.99 -19.47 -19.74
C LYS A 491 -2.14 -18.02 -19.35
N PRO A 492 -1.51 -17.58 -18.25
CA PRO A 492 -1.60 -16.20 -17.83
C PRO A 492 -0.90 -15.28 -18.83
N TYR A 493 -1.47 -14.11 -19.06
CA TYR A 493 -0.74 -12.98 -19.62
C TYR A 493 0.21 -12.43 -18.56
N GLU A 494 1.38 -11.94 -18.99
CA GLU A 494 2.33 -11.30 -18.08
C GLU A 494 1.75 -10.02 -17.46
N GLY A 495 2.18 -9.65 -16.25
CA GLY A 495 1.50 -8.66 -15.40
C GLY A 495 1.24 -7.31 -16.07
N ALA A 496 2.18 -6.79 -16.87
CA ALA A 496 1.97 -5.52 -17.59
C ALA A 496 0.95 -5.65 -18.74
N LEU A 497 0.96 -6.78 -19.45
CA LEU A 497 0.01 -7.07 -20.52
C LEU A 497 -1.39 -7.30 -19.94
N ALA A 498 -1.48 -8.11 -18.88
CA ALA A 498 -2.73 -8.34 -18.16
C ALA A 498 -3.33 -7.01 -17.64
N ALA A 499 -2.52 -6.11 -17.06
CA ALA A 499 -2.98 -4.79 -16.63
C ALA A 499 -3.54 -3.92 -17.78
N SER A 500 -2.92 -3.99 -18.96
CA SER A 500 -3.43 -3.32 -20.16
C SER A 500 -4.78 -3.89 -20.60
N ILE A 501 -4.92 -5.22 -20.54
CA ILE A 501 -6.17 -5.90 -20.89
C ILE A 501 -7.28 -5.52 -19.90
N GLU A 502 -6.97 -5.49 -18.60
CA GLU A 502 -7.91 -5.07 -17.54
C GLU A 502 -8.40 -3.64 -17.73
N ALA A 503 -7.49 -2.70 -17.99
CA ALA A 503 -7.84 -1.30 -18.20
C ALA A 503 -8.73 -1.12 -19.44
N ALA A 504 -8.43 -1.82 -20.53
CA ALA A 504 -9.23 -1.77 -21.75
C ALA A 504 -10.59 -2.46 -21.57
N PHE A 505 -10.65 -3.57 -20.84
CA PHE A 505 -11.93 -4.22 -20.51
C PHE A 505 -12.79 -3.34 -19.58
N GLY A 506 -12.18 -2.59 -18.66
CA GLY A 506 -12.86 -1.66 -17.76
C GLY A 506 -13.43 -0.40 -18.44
N ASP A 507 -13.15 -0.18 -19.72
CA ASP A 507 -13.65 0.92 -20.53
C ASP A 507 -14.63 0.38 -21.58
N ALA A 508 -15.94 0.58 -21.40
CA ALA A 508 -16.95 0.06 -22.31
C ALA A 508 -16.86 0.62 -23.74
N LYS A 509 -16.14 1.73 -23.97
CA LYS A 509 -15.90 2.26 -25.32
C LYS A 509 -14.80 1.50 -26.06
N ARG A 510 -13.98 0.71 -25.36
CA ARG A 510 -12.93 -0.12 -25.94
C ARG A 510 -13.44 -1.54 -26.17
N VAL A 511 -13.63 -1.87 -27.44
CA VAL A 511 -14.00 -3.23 -27.89
C VAL A 511 -12.77 -4.12 -28.03
N THR A 512 -11.62 -3.54 -28.37
CA THR A 512 -10.39 -4.30 -28.61
C THR A 512 -9.16 -3.74 -27.87
N VAL A 513 -8.13 -4.58 -27.73
CA VAL A 513 -6.79 -4.18 -27.29
C VAL A 513 -5.71 -4.93 -28.04
N ASP A 514 -4.68 -4.21 -28.51
CA ASP A 514 -3.54 -4.79 -29.22
C ASP A 514 -2.50 -5.32 -28.23
N LEU A 515 -2.05 -6.54 -28.45
CA LEU A 515 -0.95 -7.19 -27.73
C LEU A 515 0.33 -7.02 -28.56
N HIS A 516 1.07 -5.95 -28.33
CA HIS A 516 2.42 -5.80 -28.88
C HIS A 516 3.39 -6.76 -28.18
N ALA A 517 4.21 -7.47 -28.95
CA ALA A 517 5.06 -8.57 -28.50
C ALA A 517 6.04 -8.19 -27.38
N VAL A 518 5.57 -8.26 -26.14
CA VAL A 518 6.42 -8.43 -24.94
C VAL A 518 6.43 -9.94 -24.70
N SER A 519 7.49 -10.57 -25.20
CA SER A 519 7.97 -11.94 -24.93
C SER A 519 7.02 -12.83 -24.09
N THR A 520 6.17 -13.61 -24.75
CA THR A 520 5.59 -14.82 -24.13
C THR A 520 6.67 -15.91 -24.04
N GLY A 521 7.64 -15.77 -23.14
CA GLY A 521 8.52 -16.84 -22.61
C GLY A 521 9.17 -17.91 -23.54
N ALA A 522 9.09 -17.78 -24.86
CA ALA A 522 9.62 -18.73 -25.84
C ALA A 522 10.64 -17.99 -26.70
N ARG A 523 11.86 -18.54 -26.81
CA ARG A 523 12.86 -18.07 -27.77
C ARG A 523 12.27 -18.18 -29.18
N VAL A 524 11.81 -17.07 -29.74
CA VAL A 524 11.41 -17.01 -31.15
C VAL A 524 12.67 -16.71 -31.97
N SER A 525 13.34 -17.77 -32.41
CA SER A 525 14.20 -17.69 -33.58
C SER A 525 13.30 -17.59 -34.82
N GLY A 526 13.04 -16.39 -35.32
CA GLY A 526 12.25 -16.24 -36.54
C GLY A 526 11.65 -14.85 -36.74
N LYS A 527 11.79 -14.33 -37.95
CA LYS A 527 11.49 -12.96 -38.39
C LYS A 527 9.99 -12.74 -38.64
N HIS A 528 9.13 -12.98 -37.65
CA HIS A 528 7.69 -12.64 -37.71
C HIS A 528 7.18 -12.07 -36.38
N SER A 529 6.90 -10.76 -36.36
CA SER A 529 6.17 -10.11 -35.25
C SER A 529 4.67 -10.38 -35.41
N SER A 530 4.16 -11.50 -34.90
CA SER A 530 2.71 -11.70 -34.85
C SER A 530 2.11 -10.78 -33.78
N THR A 531 1.45 -9.70 -34.21
CA THR A 531 0.58 -8.88 -33.35
C THR A 531 -0.68 -9.69 -33.02
N TYR A 532 -1.04 -9.80 -31.74
CA TYR A 532 -2.32 -10.36 -31.33
C TYR A 532 -3.28 -9.24 -30.94
N VAL A 533 -4.59 -9.44 -31.08
CA VAL A 533 -5.62 -8.48 -30.67
C VAL A 533 -6.67 -9.20 -29.85
N ILE A 534 -7.03 -8.69 -28.68
CA ILE A 534 -8.18 -9.19 -27.92
C ILE A 534 -9.42 -8.44 -28.36
N ASN A 535 -10.50 -9.16 -28.63
CA ASN A 535 -11.87 -8.65 -28.75
C ASN A 535 -12.64 -8.99 -27.47
N PHE A 536 -13.16 -7.98 -26.78
CA PHE A 536 -13.83 -8.11 -25.49
C PHE A 536 -15.32 -8.49 -25.59
N ASP A 537 -15.95 -8.29 -26.73
CA ASP A 537 -17.34 -8.73 -26.94
C ASP A 537 -17.37 -10.26 -27.09
N GLU A 538 -16.35 -10.79 -27.76
CA GLU A 538 -16.17 -12.22 -27.97
C GLU A 538 -15.32 -12.88 -26.87
N MET A 539 -14.60 -12.08 -26.07
CA MET A 539 -13.59 -12.56 -25.12
C MET A 539 -12.59 -13.52 -25.80
N MET A 540 -12.06 -13.11 -26.96
CA MET A 540 -11.13 -13.88 -27.80
C MET A 540 -9.88 -13.08 -28.14
N GLN A 541 -8.70 -13.70 -28.08
CA GLN A 541 -7.48 -13.18 -28.71
C GLN A 541 -7.35 -13.70 -30.14
N TYR A 542 -6.97 -12.84 -31.08
CA TYR A 542 -6.77 -13.18 -32.49
C TYR A 542 -5.33 -12.92 -32.88
N ASN A 543 -4.70 -13.89 -33.53
CA ASN A 543 -3.44 -13.64 -34.23
C ASN A 543 -3.74 -12.82 -35.50
N MET A 544 -3.17 -11.62 -35.63
CA MET A 544 -3.51 -10.74 -36.75
C MET A 544 -3.03 -11.25 -38.11
N SER A 545 -2.03 -12.14 -38.12
CA SER A 545 -1.49 -12.75 -39.34
C SER A 545 -2.28 -14.00 -39.78
N THR A 546 -2.62 -14.90 -38.85
CA THR A 546 -3.30 -16.17 -39.18
C THR A 546 -4.81 -16.12 -38.98
N LYS A 547 -5.33 -15.05 -38.36
CA LYS A 547 -6.73 -14.88 -37.90
C LYS A 547 -7.21 -15.98 -36.94
N PHE A 548 -6.30 -16.80 -36.43
CA PHE A 548 -6.64 -17.84 -35.46
C PHE A 548 -6.99 -17.21 -34.11
N GLY A 549 -8.17 -17.56 -33.58
CA GLY A 549 -8.73 -17.05 -32.34
C GLY A 549 -8.55 -18.02 -31.16
N ARG A 550 -8.31 -17.50 -29.95
CA ARG A 550 -8.27 -18.27 -28.70
C ARG A 550 -9.04 -17.59 -27.59
N PRO A 551 -9.82 -18.33 -26.76
CA PRO A 551 -10.52 -17.75 -25.62
C PRO A 551 -9.61 -17.01 -24.66
N VAL A 552 -10.12 -15.92 -24.11
CA VAL A 552 -9.52 -15.18 -22.99
C VAL A 552 -10.50 -15.09 -21.83
N ARG A 553 -9.98 -15.00 -20.61
CA ARG A 553 -10.81 -14.79 -19.42
C ARG A 553 -10.12 -13.92 -18.39
N ARG A 554 -10.93 -13.23 -17.60
CA ARG A 554 -10.48 -12.51 -16.41
C ARG A 554 -10.49 -13.45 -15.20
N GLU A 555 -9.36 -13.55 -14.52
CA GLU A 555 -9.12 -14.44 -13.38
C GLU A 555 -9.09 -13.72 -12.03
N VAL A 556 -9.57 -12.49 -11.96
CA VAL A 556 -9.60 -11.70 -10.72
C VAL A 556 -10.94 -11.94 -10.00
N PRO A 557 -10.92 -12.54 -8.78
CA PRO A 557 -12.14 -12.77 -8.00
C PRO A 557 -12.90 -11.48 -7.67
N ALA A 558 -14.23 -11.55 -7.64
CA ALA A 558 -15.05 -10.53 -6.98
C ALA A 558 -14.71 -10.47 -5.48
N ASP A 559 -14.69 -9.26 -4.90
CA ASP A 559 -14.74 -9.10 -3.45
C ASP A 559 -16.20 -9.17 -3.01
N PRO A 560 -16.64 -10.21 -2.28
CA PRO A 560 -18.06 -10.36 -1.92
C PRO A 560 -18.61 -9.19 -1.11
N ALA A 561 -17.77 -8.43 -0.39
CA ALA A 561 -18.20 -7.29 0.40
C ALA A 561 -18.37 -6.00 -0.42
N VAL A 562 -17.82 -5.94 -1.64
CA VAL A 562 -17.83 -4.76 -2.51
C VAL A 562 -18.66 -5.02 -3.76
N ASP A 563 -18.44 -6.17 -4.40
CA ASP A 563 -19.03 -6.56 -5.67
C ASP A 563 -20.24 -7.47 -5.52
N GLY A 564 -20.58 -7.89 -4.29
CA GLY A 564 -21.61 -8.89 -4.01
C GLY A 564 -21.32 -10.27 -4.63
N THR A 565 -22.30 -11.17 -4.59
CA THR A 565 -22.25 -12.46 -5.27
C THR A 565 -23.22 -12.46 -6.45
N TRP A 566 -22.71 -12.78 -7.64
CA TRP A 566 -23.57 -13.05 -8.78
C TRP A 566 -24.00 -14.51 -8.77
N GLU A 567 -25.28 -14.75 -9.01
CA GLU A 567 -25.89 -16.07 -9.04
C GLU A 567 -26.73 -16.24 -10.31
N TRP A 568 -26.92 -17.48 -10.71
CA TRP A 568 -27.80 -17.86 -11.80
C TRP A 568 -28.76 -18.95 -11.36
N GLN A 569 -29.95 -18.96 -11.95
CA GLN A 569 -30.98 -19.92 -11.58
C GLN A 569 -30.84 -21.23 -12.39
N ASP A 570 -30.75 -22.36 -11.69
CA ASP A 570 -30.69 -23.68 -12.31
C ASP A 570 -32.06 -24.26 -12.61
N THR A 571 -32.09 -25.40 -13.29
CA THR A 571 -33.33 -26.06 -13.76
C THR A 571 -34.26 -26.47 -12.63
N ASP A 572 -33.73 -26.66 -11.42
CA ASP A 572 -34.49 -26.93 -10.20
C ASP A 572 -34.98 -25.65 -9.50
N SER A 573 -34.87 -24.50 -10.16
CA SER A 573 -35.16 -23.16 -9.62
C SER A 573 -34.24 -22.71 -8.48
N SER A 574 -33.21 -23.47 -8.13
CA SER A 574 -32.20 -23.07 -7.15
C SER A 574 -31.26 -22.02 -7.73
N TRP A 575 -30.74 -21.14 -6.87
CA TRP A 575 -29.75 -20.15 -7.27
C TRP A 575 -28.34 -20.65 -6.98
N LYS A 576 -27.49 -20.68 -8.01
CA LYS A 576 -26.09 -21.11 -7.92
C LYS A 576 -25.17 -19.94 -8.15
N ALA A 577 -24.21 -19.75 -7.25
CA ALA A 577 -23.18 -18.72 -7.40
C ALA A 577 -22.31 -19.00 -8.63
N TYR A 578 -21.98 -17.94 -9.37
CA TYR A 578 -20.90 -18.02 -10.34
C TYR A 578 -19.56 -18.27 -9.62
N HIS A 579 -18.58 -18.81 -10.34
CA HIS A 579 -17.21 -18.89 -9.86
C HIS A 579 -16.72 -17.48 -9.45
N PRO A 580 -15.93 -17.30 -8.37
CA PRO A 580 -15.53 -15.98 -7.89
C PRO A 580 -14.92 -15.05 -8.96
N SER A 581 -14.06 -15.57 -9.84
CA SER A 581 -13.50 -14.77 -10.94
C SER A 581 -14.52 -14.39 -12.02
N ALA A 582 -15.53 -15.24 -12.25
CA ALA A 582 -16.65 -14.92 -13.13
C ALA A 582 -17.55 -13.84 -12.52
N CYS A 583 -17.81 -13.90 -11.20
CA CYS A 583 -18.45 -12.79 -10.47
C CYS A 583 -17.66 -11.50 -10.65
N GLY A 584 -16.33 -11.56 -10.56
CA GLY A 584 -15.46 -10.39 -10.74
C GLY A 584 -15.53 -9.80 -12.15
N GLN A 585 -15.53 -10.66 -13.18
CA GLN A 585 -15.69 -10.23 -14.58
C GLN A 585 -17.07 -9.60 -14.83
N ILE A 586 -18.15 -10.23 -14.35
CA ILE A 586 -19.51 -9.69 -14.42
C ILE A 586 -19.57 -8.32 -13.73
N ALA A 587 -19.05 -8.20 -12.51
CA ALA A 587 -19.07 -6.97 -11.74
C ALA A 587 -18.33 -5.83 -12.46
N LEU A 588 -17.12 -6.10 -12.98
CA LEU A 588 -16.35 -5.10 -13.73
C LEU A 588 -17.06 -4.70 -15.02
N ALA A 589 -17.56 -5.66 -15.82
CA ALA A 589 -18.25 -5.36 -17.06
C ALA A 589 -19.53 -4.53 -16.83
N ARG A 590 -20.31 -4.86 -15.79
CA ARG A 590 -21.51 -4.10 -15.42
C ARG A 590 -21.16 -2.67 -14.96
N ARG A 591 -20.15 -2.51 -14.10
CA ARG A 591 -19.71 -1.16 -13.64
C ARG A 591 -19.14 -0.32 -14.77
N ALA A 592 -18.43 -0.94 -15.71
CA ALA A 592 -17.89 -0.27 -16.89
C ALA A 592 -18.98 0.21 -17.87
N GLY A 593 -20.23 -0.26 -17.72
CA GLY A 593 -21.33 0.07 -18.62
C GLY A 593 -21.38 -0.77 -19.90
N ARG A 594 -20.78 -1.96 -19.91
CA ARG A 594 -20.91 -2.92 -21.02
C ARG A 594 -22.32 -3.49 -21.07
N GLN A 595 -22.80 -3.91 -22.24
CA GLN A 595 -24.12 -4.56 -22.37
C GLN A 595 -24.14 -5.97 -21.77
N GLY A 596 -22.99 -6.63 -21.78
CA GLY A 596 -22.81 -7.98 -21.25
C GLY A 596 -21.36 -8.42 -21.28
N THR A 597 -21.11 -9.68 -20.98
CA THR A 597 -19.79 -10.31 -21.11
C THR A 597 -19.89 -11.80 -21.36
N LEU A 598 -18.95 -12.35 -22.14
CA LEU A 598 -18.87 -13.79 -22.37
C LEU A 598 -18.02 -14.48 -21.29
N LEU A 599 -18.56 -15.54 -20.69
CA LEU A 599 -17.87 -16.37 -19.71
C LEU A 599 -17.54 -17.74 -20.28
N TYR A 600 -16.31 -18.23 -20.06
CA TYR A 600 -15.89 -19.59 -20.40
C TYR A 600 -15.89 -20.49 -19.16
N ALA A 601 -16.66 -21.58 -19.21
CA ALA A 601 -16.83 -22.55 -18.13
C ALA A 601 -16.61 -23.98 -18.67
N GLY A 602 -15.34 -24.42 -18.66
CA GLY A 602 -14.95 -25.68 -19.29
C GLY A 602 -15.21 -25.65 -20.78
N ARG A 603 -15.97 -26.63 -21.29
CA ARG A 603 -16.37 -26.71 -22.71
C ARG A 603 -17.54 -25.80 -23.10
N TRP A 604 -18.14 -25.11 -22.14
CA TRP A 604 -19.31 -24.26 -22.35
C TRP A 604 -18.93 -22.79 -22.27
N ASN A 605 -19.69 -21.96 -22.96
CA ASN A 605 -19.61 -20.51 -22.84
C ASN A 605 -21.01 -19.89 -22.74
N TYR A 606 -21.08 -18.81 -21.96
CA TYR A 606 -22.33 -18.17 -21.58
C TYR A 606 -22.22 -16.67 -21.77
N TRP A 607 -23.09 -16.09 -22.58
CA TRP A 607 -23.25 -14.64 -22.65
C TRP A 607 -24.10 -14.18 -21.48
N VAL A 608 -23.55 -13.31 -20.65
CA VAL A 608 -24.28 -12.69 -19.55
C VAL A 608 -24.81 -11.34 -20.02
N ASP A 609 -26.12 -11.23 -20.17
CA ASP A 609 -26.81 -10.01 -20.61
C ASP A 609 -27.31 -9.23 -19.40
N PHE A 610 -26.78 -8.02 -19.19
CA PHE A 610 -27.15 -7.20 -18.04
C PHE A 610 -28.49 -6.48 -18.23
N SER A 611 -28.88 -6.21 -19.47
CA SER A 611 -30.16 -5.56 -19.78
C SER A 611 -31.33 -6.50 -19.52
N ARG A 612 -31.17 -7.76 -19.90
CA ARG A 612 -32.19 -8.81 -19.76
C ARG A 612 -32.07 -9.57 -18.44
N SER A 613 -30.96 -9.40 -17.71
CA SER A 613 -30.64 -10.16 -16.50
C SER A 613 -30.76 -11.67 -16.70
N VAL A 614 -30.14 -12.16 -17.78
CA VAL A 614 -30.05 -13.59 -18.12
C VAL A 614 -28.64 -13.97 -18.52
N GLN A 615 -28.32 -15.24 -18.38
CA GLN A 615 -27.22 -15.86 -19.11
C GLN A 615 -27.78 -16.73 -20.24
N SER A 616 -27.14 -16.69 -21.40
CA SER A 616 -27.51 -17.48 -22.57
C SER A 616 -26.32 -18.38 -22.94
N ASN A 617 -26.53 -19.70 -22.94
CA ASN A 617 -25.50 -20.64 -23.40
C ASN A 617 -25.32 -20.49 -24.91
N MET A 618 -24.13 -20.18 -25.41
CA MET A 618 -23.97 -19.83 -26.83
C MET A 618 -24.09 -21.02 -27.78
N SER A 619 -23.95 -22.25 -27.29
CA SER A 619 -24.10 -23.45 -28.12
C SER A 619 -25.55 -23.92 -28.23
N THR A 620 -26.36 -23.72 -27.19
CA THR A 620 -27.72 -24.26 -27.08
C THR A 620 -28.82 -23.20 -27.07
N HIS A 621 -28.43 -21.92 -26.96
CA HIS A 621 -29.30 -20.76 -26.80
C HIS A 621 -30.28 -20.84 -25.61
N LYS A 622 -30.06 -21.77 -24.67
CA LYS A 622 -30.84 -21.85 -23.44
C LYS A 622 -30.50 -20.69 -22.52
N GLU A 623 -31.54 -20.00 -22.04
CA GLU A 623 -31.41 -18.86 -21.15
C GLU A 623 -31.74 -19.22 -19.71
N ARG A 624 -31.04 -18.58 -18.76
CA ARG A 624 -31.28 -18.73 -17.32
C ARG A 624 -31.23 -17.36 -16.66
N PRO A 625 -32.16 -17.02 -15.76
CA PRO A 625 -32.10 -15.78 -14.98
C PRO A 625 -30.80 -15.66 -14.18
N ILE A 626 -30.30 -14.44 -14.06
CA ILE A 626 -29.19 -14.08 -13.16
C ILE A 626 -29.67 -13.09 -12.11
N ARG A 627 -29.02 -13.07 -10.95
CA ARG A 627 -29.23 -12.06 -9.93
C ARG A 627 -27.93 -11.65 -9.26
N HIS A 628 -27.97 -10.46 -8.69
CA HIS A 628 -26.91 -9.94 -7.84
C HIS A 628 -27.38 -9.98 -6.39
N ARG A 629 -26.62 -10.65 -5.52
CA ARG A 629 -26.84 -10.70 -4.08
C ARG A 629 -25.80 -9.79 -3.43
N ALA A 630 -26.25 -8.63 -2.96
CA ALA A 630 -25.44 -7.66 -2.22
C ALA A 630 -24.88 -8.26 -0.93
#